data_AF-A0A7X9FJD9-F1
#
_entry.id   AF-A0A7X9FJD9-F1
#
_cell.length_a   1.000
_cell.length_b   1.000
_cell.length_c   1.000
_cell.angle_alpha   90.00
_cell.angle_beta   90.00
_cell.angle_gamma   90.00
#
_symmetry.space_group_name_H-M   'P 1'
#
loop_
_entity.id
_entity.type
_entity.pdbx_description
1 polymer ?
#
loop_
_entity_poly.entity_id
_entity_poly.type
_entity_poly.pdbx_seq_one_letter_code
_entity_poly.pdbx_strand_id
1 'polypeptide(L)'
;MTLLFDDTKKLEKALGEEAAGVLIGILEKQGEAARRELATKADLERGLKELELRLEYRLTLRLGAIAVSAIAIVAAIMKFIS
;
A
#
# COMPACT_ATOMS: atom_id res chain seq x y z
N MET A 1 18.07 17.40 -13.34
CA MET A 1 18.66 18.23 -12.26
C MET A 1 18.88 19.69 -12.64
N THR A 2 18.69 20.08 -13.91
CA THR A 2 18.94 21.46 -14.37
C THR A 2 17.74 22.42 -14.24
N LEU A 3 16.50 21.92 -14.18
CA LEU A 3 15.30 22.76 -14.08
C LEU A 3 15.10 23.42 -12.69
N LEU A 4 15.44 22.75 -11.59
CA LEU A 4 15.26 23.31 -10.25
C LEU A 4 16.14 24.56 -10.03
N PHE A 5 17.37 24.55 -10.55
CA PHE A 5 18.33 25.64 -10.37
C PHE A 5 17.89 26.95 -11.06
N ASP A 6 17.22 26.86 -12.21
CA ASP A 6 16.72 28.04 -12.92
C ASP A 6 15.54 28.68 -12.20
N ASP A 7 14.65 27.87 -11.62
CA ASP A 7 13.51 28.36 -10.84
C ASP A 7 13.94 28.92 -9.48
N THR A 8 14.98 28.35 -8.87
CA THR A 8 15.63 28.85 -7.64
C THR A 8 16.16 30.27 -7.84
N LYS A 9 16.91 30.50 -8.93
CA LYS A 9 17.43 31.83 -9.29
C LYS A 9 16.34 32.84 -9.63
N LYS A 10 15.24 32.40 -10.24
CA LYS A 10 14.08 33.29 -10.49
C LYS A 10 13.38 33.67 -9.19
N LEU A 11 13.30 32.75 -8.22
CA LEU A 11 12.76 33.03 -6.88
C LEU A 11 13.63 34.05 -6.12
N GLU A 12 14.95 33.86 -6.12
CA GLU A 12 15.91 34.82 -5.53
C GLU A 12 15.76 36.23 -6.12
N LYS A 13 15.58 36.31 -7.44
CA LYS A 13 15.42 37.60 -8.14
C LYS A 13 14.08 38.29 -7.85
N ALA A 14 13.04 37.54 -7.51
CA ALA A 14 11.68 38.05 -7.30
C ALA A 14 11.38 38.38 -5.82
N LEU A 15 11.95 37.63 -4.87
CA LEU A 15 11.68 37.78 -3.44
C LEU A 15 12.84 38.38 -2.63
N GLY A 16 14.05 38.48 -3.21
CA GLY A 16 15.28 38.81 -2.49
C GLY A 16 15.93 37.58 -1.86
N GLU A 17 17.26 37.58 -1.75
CA GLU A 17 18.10 36.43 -1.33
C GLU A 17 17.64 35.78 -0.02
N GLU A 18 17.32 36.59 1.00
CA GLU A 18 16.90 36.08 2.31
C GLU A 18 15.56 35.36 2.28
N ALA A 19 14.56 35.92 1.60
CA ALA A 19 13.21 35.33 1.55
C ALA A 19 13.16 34.11 0.61
N ALA A 20 13.93 34.14 -0.47
CA ALA A 20 14.06 33.00 -1.37
C ALA A 20 14.75 31.80 -0.70
N GLY A 21 15.84 32.03 0.03
CA GLY A 21 16.53 30.97 0.78
C GLY A 21 15.64 30.24 1.77
N VAL A 22 14.78 30.98 2.48
CA VAL A 22 13.78 30.40 3.40
C VAL A 22 12.75 29.55 2.66
N LEU A 23 12.22 30.04 1.53
CA LEU A 23 11.23 29.30 0.74
C LEU A 23 11.82 28.04 0.11
N ILE A 24 13.05 28.10 -0.41
CA ILE A 24 13.76 26.96 -0.97
C ILE A 24 13.94 25.88 0.10
N GLY A 25 14.41 26.27 1.31
CA GLY A 25 14.58 25.33 2.42
C GLY A 25 13.26 24.69 2.89
N ILE A 26 12.14 25.41 2.83
CA ILE A 26 10.81 24.85 3.12
C ILE A 26 10.39 23.85 2.03
N LEU A 27 10.57 24.19 0.75
CA LEU A 27 10.20 23.35 -0.38
C LEU A 27 11.03 22.06 -0.44
N GLU A 28 12.33 22.13 -0.15
CA GLU A 28 13.20 20.96 -0.07
C GLU A 28 12.78 20.03 1.08
N LYS A 29 12.52 20.59 2.28
CA LYS A 29 12.00 19.81 3.41
C LYS A 29 10.64 19.17 3.11
N GLN A 30 9.75 19.88 2.42
CA GLN A 30 8.47 19.32 1.98
C GLN A 30 8.64 18.23 0.92
N GLY A 31 9.57 18.39 -0.02
CA GLY A 31 9.89 17.37 -1.02
C GLY A 31 10.49 16.10 -0.39
N GLU A 32 11.34 16.24 0.62
CA GLU A 32 11.86 15.12 1.41
C GLU A 32 10.80 14.45 2.27
N ALA A 33 9.92 15.23 2.91
CA ALA A 33 8.79 14.70 3.67
C ALA A 33 7.82 13.94 2.77
N ALA A 34 7.44 14.50 1.61
CA ALA A 34 6.59 13.84 0.62
C ALA A 34 7.22 12.56 0.06
N ARG A 35 8.55 12.53 -0.12
CA ARG A 35 9.28 11.29 -0.49
C ARG A 35 9.26 10.23 0.61
N ARG A 36 9.25 10.63 1.88
CA ARG A 36 9.11 9.72 3.02
C ARG A 36 7.66 9.24 3.21
N GLU A 37 6.68 10.07 2.85
CA GLU A 37 5.24 9.76 2.96
C GLU A 37 4.68 8.96 1.77
N LEU A 38 5.36 9.00 0.62
CA LEU A 38 5.10 8.09 -0.49
C LEU A 38 5.43 6.66 -0.06
N ALA A 39 4.42 5.93 0.43
CA ALA A 39 4.46 4.49 0.61
C ALA A 39 5.16 3.89 -0.61
N THR A 40 6.30 3.24 -0.39
CA THR A 40 7.10 2.77 -1.52
C THR A 40 6.29 1.72 -2.28
N LYS A 41 6.50 1.59 -3.60
CA LYS A 41 5.83 0.54 -4.39
C LYS A 41 5.97 -0.84 -3.74
N ALA A 42 7.09 -1.07 -3.04
CA ALA A 42 7.35 -2.28 -2.27
C ALA A 42 6.37 -2.48 -1.08
N ASP A 43 5.93 -1.41 -0.40
CA ASP A 43 4.97 -1.50 0.69
C ASP A 43 3.56 -1.83 0.18
N LEU A 44 3.19 -1.26 -0.98
CA LEU A 44 1.97 -1.62 -1.70
C LEU A 44 1.99 -3.07 -2.19
N GLU A 45 3.09 -3.53 -2.77
CA GLU A 45 3.27 -4.92 -3.19
C GLU A 45 3.22 -5.91 -2.02
N ARG A 46 3.81 -5.54 -0.87
CA ARG A 46 3.72 -6.34 0.36
C ARG A 46 2.28 -6.44 0.86
N GLY A 47 1.56 -5.33 0.92
CA GLY A 47 0.15 -5.30 1.34
C GLY A 47 -0.75 -6.13 0.42
N LEU A 48 -0.53 -6.05 -0.90
CA LEU A 48 -1.28 -6.84 -1.88
C LEU A 48 -1.03 -8.35 -1.73
N LYS A 49 0.23 -8.77 -1.58
CA LYS A 49 0.56 -10.20 -1.34
C LYS A 49 -0.04 -10.71 -0.04
N GLU A 50 -0.04 -9.91 1.01
CA GLU A 50 -0.63 -10.30 2.29
C GLU A 50 -2.15 -10.47 2.18
N LEU A 51 -2.83 -9.59 1.44
CA LEU A 51 -4.25 -9.69 1.18
C LEU A 51 -4.60 -10.94 0.35
N GLU A 52 -3.82 -11.25 -0.68
CA GLU A 52 -4.00 -12.43 -1.53
C GLU A 52 -3.89 -13.72 -0.72
N LEU A 53 -2.82 -13.87 0.09
CA LEU A 53 -2.62 -15.01 0.99
C LEU A 53 -3.78 -15.19 1.98
N ARG A 54 -4.28 -14.08 2.56
CA ARG A 54 -5.43 -14.13 3.48
C ARG A 54 -6.71 -14.56 2.76
N LEU A 55 -6.90 -14.14 1.52
CA LEU A 55 -8.06 -14.50 0.71
C LEU A 55 -8.03 -16.00 0.37
N GLU A 56 -6.89 -16.50 -0.11
CA GLU A 56 -6.68 -17.91 -0.45
C GLU A 56 -6.87 -18.83 0.76
N TYR A 57 -6.31 -18.45 1.91
CA TYR A 57 -6.47 -19.21 3.14
C TYR A 57 -7.93 -19.29 3.59
N ARG A 58 -8.65 -18.15 3.55
CA ARG A 58 -10.08 -18.09 3.92
C ARG A 58 -10.95 -18.90 2.96
N LEU A 59 -10.68 -18.83 1.66
CA LEU A 59 -11.38 -19.62 0.65
C LEU A 59 -11.13 -21.11 0.84
N THR A 60 -9.89 -21.51 1.06
CA THR A 60 -9.50 -22.90 1.29
C THR A 60 -10.20 -23.48 2.52
N LEU A 61 -10.19 -22.75 3.65
CA LEU A 61 -10.89 -23.17 4.86
C LEU A 61 -12.40 -23.30 4.64
N ARG A 62 -13.01 -22.35 3.92
CA ARG A 62 -14.45 -22.37 3.66
C ARG A 62 -14.85 -23.52 2.75
N LEU A 63 -14.08 -23.79 1.70
CA LEU A 63 -14.31 -24.93 0.80
C LEU A 63 -14.08 -26.26 1.53
N GLY A 64 -13.03 -26.36 2.34
CA GLY A 64 -12.77 -27.54 3.18
C GLY A 64 -13.91 -27.80 4.17
N ALA A 65 -14.41 -26.76 4.85
CA ALA A 65 -15.53 -26.88 5.77
C ALA A 65 -16.82 -27.34 5.06
N ILE A 66 -17.11 -26.80 3.87
CA ILE A 66 -18.27 -27.23 3.07
C ILE A 66 -18.12 -28.71 2.70
N ALA A 67 -16.95 -29.14 2.18
CA ALA A 67 -16.72 -30.52 1.80
C ALA A 67 -16.86 -31.49 2.99
N VAL A 68 -16.26 -31.18 4.14
CA VAL A 68 -16.38 -31.98 5.36
C VAL A 68 -17.84 -32.04 5.83
N SER A 69 -18.55 -30.93 5.81
CA SER A 69 -19.97 -30.89 6.21
C SER A 69 -20.85 -31.74 5.29
N ALA A 70 -20.62 -31.71 3.98
CA ALA A 70 -21.35 -32.52 3.01
C ALA A 70 -21.12 -34.03 3.25
N ILE A 71 -19.86 -34.43 3.47
CA ILE A 71 -19.52 -35.82 3.79
C ILE A 71 -20.19 -36.25 5.10
N ALA A 72 -20.16 -35.40 6.14
CA ALA A 72 -20.79 -35.70 7.42
C ALA A 72 -22.31 -35.88 7.29
N ILE A 73 -22.98 -35.03 6.51
CA ILE A 73 -24.42 -35.15 6.24
C ILE A 73 -24.74 -36.47 5.54
N VAL A 74 -24.00 -36.81 4.48
CA VAL A 74 -24.21 -38.06 3.73
C VAL A 74 -23.98 -39.28 4.64
N ALA A 75 -22.91 -39.27 5.43
CA ALA A 75 -22.60 -40.35 6.36
C ALA A 75 -23.70 -40.52 7.44
N ALA A 76 -24.25 -39.41 7.96
CA ALA A 76 -25.34 -39.43 8.91
C ALA A 76 -26.62 -40.01 8.30
N ILE A 77 -26.95 -39.63 7.06
CA ILE A 77 -28.11 -40.19 6.33
C ILE A 77 -27.94 -41.69 6.10
N MET A 78 -26.78 -42.13 5.62
CA MET A 78 -26.48 -43.55 5.40
C MET A 78 -26.58 -44.37 6.68
N LYS A 79 -26.09 -43.84 7.81
CA LYS A 79 -26.21 -44.46 9.13
C LYS A 79 -27.66 -44.55 9.64
N PHE A 80 -28.53 -43.66 9.21
CA PHE A 80 -29.93 -43.64 9.64
C PHE A 80 -30.82 -44.56 8.78
N ILE A 81 -30.42 -44.85 7.54
CA ILE A 81 -31.14 -45.71 6.60
C ILE A 81 -30.67 -47.18 6.66
N SER A 82 -29.43 -47.42 7.07
CA SER A 82 -28.87 -48.76 7.32
C SER A 82 -29.15 -49.25 8.74
#